data_AF-A0AWK0-F1
#
_entry.id   AF-A0AWK0-F1
#
_cell.length_a   1.000
_cell.length_b   1.000
_cell.length_c   1.000
_cell.angle_alpha   90.00
_cell.angle_beta   90.00
_cell.angle_gamma   90.00
#
_symmetry.space_group_name_H-M   'P 1'
#
loop_
_entity.id
_entity.type
_entity.pdbx_description
1 polymer ?
#
loop_
_entity_poly.entity_id
_entity_poly.type
_entity_poly.pdbx_seq_one_letter_code
_entity_poly.pdbx_strand_id
1 'polypeptide(L)'
;MATLDIEQTRNQARALLDSRIESVTALVKSRQRITELRDQLVAAERDDKRAYVQATRDGWSTEELKKLGLEPSAVKRRRTAKRSAGSEQDSAQESGTSFSEG
;
A
#
# COMPACT_ATOMS: atom_id res chain seq x y z
N MET A 1 43.64 21.70 -4.48
CA MET A 1 43.09 21.06 -3.27
C MET A 1 41.82 21.79 -2.92
N ALA A 2 40.68 21.12 -2.81
CA ALA A 2 39.45 21.77 -2.42
C ALA A 2 39.58 22.18 -0.95
N THR A 3 39.68 23.49 -0.70
CA THR A 3 39.59 24.07 0.64
C THR A 3 38.19 23.79 1.16
N LEU A 4 38.09 22.88 2.13
CA LEU A 4 36.84 22.56 2.83
C LEU A 4 36.30 23.84 3.51
N ASP A 5 35.21 24.38 2.97
CA ASP A 5 34.47 25.49 3.58
C ASP A 5 33.44 24.92 4.57
N ILE A 6 33.60 25.28 5.84
CA ILE A 6 32.77 24.83 6.96
C ILE A 6 31.32 25.30 6.78
N GLU A 7 31.10 26.51 6.30
CA GLU A 7 29.76 27.07 6.15
C GLU A 7 29.01 26.37 5.00
N GLN A 8 29.69 26.12 3.88
CA GLN A 8 29.13 25.34 2.78
C GLN A 8 28.78 23.91 3.20
N THR A 9 29.70 23.24 3.91
CA THR A 9 29.48 21.86 4.38
C THR A 9 28.30 21.79 5.35
N ARG A 10 28.18 22.77 6.27
CA ARG A 10 27.05 22.86 7.20
C ARG A 10 25.72 23.07 6.47
N ASN A 11 25.69 23.95 5.48
CA ASN A 11 24.48 24.23 4.71
C ASN A 11 24.05 23.01 3.89
N GLN A 12 25.00 22.28 3.30
CA GLN A 12 24.73 21.02 2.59
C GLN A 12 24.18 19.94 3.54
N ALA A 13 24.77 19.80 4.74
CA ALA A 13 24.28 18.85 5.73
C ALA A 13 22.83 19.15 6.18
N ARG A 14 22.50 20.43 6.36
CA ARG A 14 21.12 20.87 6.66
C ARG A 14 20.16 20.57 5.52
N ALA A 15 20.51 20.94 4.28
CA ALA A 15 19.67 20.67 3.12
C ALA A 15 19.39 19.16 2.94
N LEU A 16 20.37 18.30 3.20
CA LEU A 16 20.18 16.85 3.18
C LEU A 16 19.23 16.36 4.28
N LEU A 17 19.34 16.91 5.48
CA LEU A 17 18.42 16.59 6.58
C LEU A 17 16.99 17.05 6.26
N ASP A 18 16.84 18.26 5.74
CA ASP A 18 15.53 18.82 5.37
C ASP A 18 14.86 17.96 4.29
N SER A 19 15.59 17.56 3.25
CA SER A 19 15.08 16.65 2.22
C SER A 19 14.64 15.28 2.77
N ARG A 20 15.37 14.73 3.73
CA ARG A 20 14.99 13.48 4.41
C ARG A 20 13.74 13.67 5.26
N ILE A 21 13.64 14.79 5.99
CA ILE A 21 12.48 15.15 6.81
C ILE A 21 11.24 15.31 5.91
N GLU A 22 11.37 15.98 4.77
CA GLU A 22 10.28 16.12 3.79
C GLU A 22 9.80 14.75 3.30
N SER A 23 10.72 13.84 2.98
CA SER A 23 10.39 12.49 2.52
C SER A 23 9.59 11.70 3.56
N VAL A 24 10.01 11.74 4.84
CA VAL A 24 9.28 11.08 5.93
C VAL A 24 7.93 11.75 6.17
N THR A 25 7.88 13.09 6.09
CA THR A 25 6.64 13.86 6.25
C THR A 25 5.62 13.51 5.17
N ALA A 26 6.05 13.41 3.92
CA ALA A 26 5.20 13.00 2.81
C ALA A 26 4.67 11.56 3.00
N LEU A 27 5.52 10.65 3.48
CA LEU A 27 5.10 9.28 3.78
C LEU A 27 4.04 9.24 4.89
N VAL A 28 4.22 10.00 5.97
CA VAL A 28 3.24 10.07 7.07
C VAL A 28 1.92 10.64 6.57
N LYS A 29 1.94 11.73 5.80
CA LYS A 29 0.73 12.31 5.18
C LYS A 29 0.00 11.31 4.29
N SER A 30 0.74 10.56 3.47
CA SER A 30 0.17 9.50 2.64
C SER A 30 -0.50 8.41 3.48
N ARG A 31 0.16 7.95 4.56
CA ARG A 31 -0.43 6.97 5.49
C ARG A 31 -1.68 7.48 6.18
N GLN A 32 -1.68 8.74 6.63
CA GLN A 32 -2.88 9.38 7.21
C GLN A 32 -4.04 9.40 6.22
N ARG A 33 -3.77 9.82 4.97
CA ARG A 33 -4.78 9.83 3.90
C ARG A 33 -5.32 8.44 3.58
N ILE A 34 -4.48 7.40 3.61
CA ILE A 34 -4.94 6.02 3.44
C ILE A 34 -5.92 5.62 4.54
N THR A 35 -5.61 5.94 5.80
CA THR A 35 -6.51 5.64 6.93
C THR A 35 -7.84 6.39 6.78
N GLU A 36 -7.79 7.69 6.48
CA GLU A 36 -9.00 8.49 6.29
C GLU A 36 -9.88 7.97 5.13
N LEU A 37 -9.28 7.60 4.00
CA LEU A 37 -10.01 7.00 2.88
C LEU A 37 -10.60 5.64 3.22
N ARG A 38 -9.95 4.84 4.08
CA ARG A 38 -10.52 3.58 4.56
C ARG A 38 -11.73 3.82 5.46
N ASP A 39 -11.67 4.82 6.33
CA ASP A 39 -12.81 5.18 7.18
C ASP A 39 -14.00 5.68 6.33
N GLN A 40 -13.72 6.52 5.32
CA GLN A 40 -14.73 6.94 4.34
C GLN A 40 -15.29 5.76 3.54
N LEU A 41 -14.46 4.78 3.17
CA LEU A 41 -14.91 3.58 2.49
C LEU A 41 -15.86 2.76 3.38
N VAL A 42 -15.52 2.57 4.65
CA VAL A 42 -16.39 1.85 5.60
C VAL A 42 -17.72 2.58 5.78
N ALA A 43 -17.71 3.91 5.88
CA ALA A 43 -18.94 4.70 5.95
C ALA A 43 -19.79 4.52 4.68
N ALA A 44 -19.18 4.67 3.51
CA ALA A 44 -19.85 4.48 2.22
C ALA A 44 -20.42 3.06 2.06
N GLU A 45 -19.68 2.02 2.47
CA GLU A 45 -20.16 0.63 2.45
C GLU A 45 -21.38 0.41 3.37
N ARG A 46 -21.45 1.12 4.50
CA ARG A 46 -22.61 1.05 5.40
C ARG A 46 -23.83 1.72 4.77
N ASP A 47 -23.63 2.86 4.13
CA ASP A 47 -24.72 3.60 3.48
C ASP A 47 -25.22 2.87 2.23
N ASP A 48 -24.34 2.25 1.45
CA ASP A 48 -24.69 1.35 0.35
C ASP A 48 -25.60 0.19 0.82
N LYS A 49 -25.20 -0.51 1.90
CA LYS A 49 -26.02 -1.57 2.49
C LYS A 49 -27.38 -1.07 2.94
N ARG A 50 -27.44 0.12 3.55
CA ARG A 50 -28.71 0.74 3.98
C ARG A 50 -29.59 1.06 2.78
N ALA A 51 -29.02 1.62 1.70
CA ALA A 51 -29.74 1.93 0.48
C ALA A 51 -30.29 0.67 -0.19
N TYR A 52 -29.50 -0.41 -0.24
CA TYR A 52 -29.97 -1.70 -0.76
C TYR A 52 -31.15 -2.24 0.06
N VAL A 53 -31.05 -2.23 1.40
CA VAL A 53 -32.16 -2.65 2.28
C VAL A 53 -33.38 -1.74 2.12
N GLN A 54 -33.18 -0.43 1.93
CA GLN A 54 -34.29 0.48 1.70
C GLN A 54 -34.98 0.18 0.37
N ALA A 55 -34.22 -0.06 -0.71
CA ALA A 55 -34.79 -0.45 -2.00
C ALA A 55 -35.62 -1.74 -1.90
N THR A 56 -35.15 -2.75 -1.17
CA THR A 56 -35.95 -3.97 -0.97
C THR A 56 -37.22 -3.73 -0.14
N ARG A 57 -37.20 -2.78 0.80
CA ARG A 57 -38.39 -2.33 1.54
C ARG A 57 -39.36 -1.52 0.68
N ASP A 58 -38.83 -0.77 -0.27
CA ASP A 58 -39.61 0.03 -1.23
C ASP A 58 -40.24 -0.83 -2.34
N GLY A 59 -40.07 -2.16 -2.27
CA GLY A 59 -40.72 -3.13 -3.14
C GLY A 59 -39.85 -3.63 -4.30
N TRP A 60 -38.59 -3.23 -4.38
CA TRP A 60 -37.67 -3.77 -5.37
C TRP A 60 -37.29 -5.21 -5.02
N SER A 61 -37.50 -6.14 -5.96
CA SER A 61 -37.02 -7.51 -5.79
C SER A 61 -35.51 -7.60 -6.03
N THR A 62 -34.87 -8.61 -5.44
CA THR A 62 -33.42 -8.84 -5.62
C THR A 62 -33.06 -9.07 -7.09
N GLU A 63 -33.94 -9.70 -7.87
CA GLU A 63 -33.74 -9.95 -9.30
C GLU A 63 -33.82 -8.67 -10.14
N GLU A 64 -34.62 -7.68 -9.73
CA GLU A 64 -34.68 -6.38 -10.39
C GLU A 64 -33.44 -5.54 -10.09
N LEU A 65 -33.02 -5.50 -8.82
CA LEU A 65 -31.76 -4.87 -8.43
C LEU A 65 -30.57 -5.50 -9.16
N LYS A 66 -30.59 -6.83 -9.30
CA LYS A 66 -29.61 -7.59 -10.08
C LYS A 66 -29.56 -7.19 -11.56
N LYS A 67 -30.73 -7.08 -12.21
CA LYS A 67 -30.84 -6.64 -13.61
C LYS A 67 -30.34 -5.21 -13.79
N LEU A 68 -30.44 -4.37 -12.76
CA LEU A 68 -29.88 -3.02 -12.73
C LEU A 68 -28.37 -2.99 -12.38
N GLY A 69 -27.76 -4.15 -12.09
CA GLY A 69 -26.36 -4.24 -11.68
C GLY A 69 -26.09 -3.82 -10.24
N LEU A 70 -27.14 -3.62 -9.45
CA LEU A 70 -27.10 -3.30 -8.02
C LEU A 70 -27.11 -4.61 -7.21
N GLU A 71 -26.04 -5.38 -7.36
CA GLU A 71 -25.84 -6.60 -6.59
C GLU A 71 -25.60 -6.24 -5.11
N PRO A 72 -26.09 -7.04 -4.15
CA PRO A 72 -25.74 -6.85 -2.75
C PRO A 72 -24.22 -6.85 -2.65
N SER A 73 -23.66 -5.87 -1.93
CA SER A 73 -22.22 -5.73 -1.67
C SER A 73 -21.71 -6.89 -0.80
N ALA A 74 -21.71 -8.09 -1.38
CA ALA A 74 -21.02 -9.25 -0.90
C ALA A 74 -19.59 -9.07 -1.40
N VAL A 75 -18.74 -8.58 -0.49
CA VAL A 75 -17.28 -8.63 -0.52
C VAL A 75 -16.83 -9.55 -1.64
N LYS A 76 -16.43 -8.97 -2.78
CA LYS A 76 -15.80 -9.70 -3.88
C LYS A 76 -14.62 -10.43 -3.26
N ARG A 77 -14.82 -11.69 -2.83
CA ARG A 77 -13.75 -12.57 -2.36
C ARG A 77 -12.80 -12.63 -3.52
N ARG A 78 -11.71 -11.87 -3.40
CA ARG A 78 -10.64 -11.78 -4.38
C ARG A 78 -10.18 -13.21 -4.60
N ARG A 79 -10.60 -13.84 -5.70
CA ARG A 79 -9.99 -15.09 -6.17
C ARG A 79 -8.57 -14.71 -6.51
N THR A 80 -7.69 -14.94 -5.54
CA THR A 80 -6.25 -14.91 -5.74
C THR A 80 -5.94 -16.05 -6.70
N ALA A 81 -5.83 -15.70 -7.99
CA ALA A 81 -5.16 -16.54 -8.97
C ALA A 81 -3.68 -16.54 -8.56
N LYS A 82 -3.27 -17.61 -7.88
CA LYS A 82 -1.88 -17.93 -7.55
C LYS A 82 -1.11 -18.10 -8.86
N ARG A 83 -0.55 -17.02 -9.39
CA ARG A 83 0.53 -17.09 -10.37
C ARG A 83 1.79 -17.49 -9.62
N SER A 84 2.13 -18.77 -9.67
CA SER A 84 3.46 -19.27 -9.35
C SER A 84 4.42 -18.69 -10.40
N ALA A 85 5.00 -17.53 -10.11
CA ALA A 85 6.17 -17.05 -10.82
C ALA A 85 7.37 -17.85 -10.30
N GLY A 86 8.11 -18.46 -11.22
CA GLY A 86 9.28 -19.28 -10.93
C GLY A 86 10.36 -18.50 -10.18
N SER A 87 11.00 -19.20 -9.24
CA SER A 87 12.27 -18.80 -8.65
C SER A 87 13.36 -19.65 -9.29
N GLU A 88 13.86 -19.19 -10.43
CA GLU A 88 15.23 -19.46 -10.89
C GLU A 88 16.00 -18.15 -10.76
N GLN A 89 16.93 -18.10 -9.80
CA GLN A 89 18.18 -17.34 -9.77
C GLN A 89 18.68 -17.38 -8.32
N ASP A 90 19.68 -18.21 -8.03
CA ASP A 90 21.11 -17.92 -8.20
C ASP A 90 21.70 -17.41 -6.89
N SER A 91 22.47 -18.26 -6.23
CA SER A 91 23.30 -17.91 -5.08
C SER A 91 24.46 -18.90 -5.01
N ALA A 92 25.57 -18.44 -5.56
CA ALA A 92 26.90 -18.98 -5.43
C ALA A 92 27.24 -19.38 -3.98
N GLN A 93 27.94 -20.51 -3.82
CA GLN A 93 28.89 -20.65 -2.73
C GLN A 93 30.10 -21.47 -3.15
N GLU A 94 31.07 -20.69 -3.62
CA GLU A 94 32.49 -20.99 -3.78
C GLU A 94 33.06 -21.58 -2.46
N SER A 95 33.34 -22.88 -2.45
CA SER A 95 34.05 -23.55 -1.36
C SER A 95 35.56 -23.47 -1.63
N GLY A 96 36.16 -22.36 -1.22
CA GLY A 96 37.61 -22.18 -1.11
C GLY A 96 38.02 -21.98 0.35
N THR A 97 39.15 -22.56 0.73
CA THR A 97 39.89 -22.42 2.00
C THR A 97 39.38 -23.24 3.19
N SER A 98 39.85 -24.49 3.30
CA SER A 98 40.10 -25.12 4.61
C SER A 98 41.60 -25.13 4.85
N PHE A 99 42.02 -24.20 5.70
CA PHE A 99 43.33 -24.07 6.33
C PHE A 99 43.54 -25.24 7.30
N SER A 100 44.66 -25.97 7.16
CA SER A 100 45.04 -27.09 8.03
C SER A 100 46.12 -26.61 9.00
N GLU A 101 45.82 -26.69 10.29
CA GLU A 101 46.64 -26.25 11.42
C GLU A 101 47.04 -27.48 12.26
N GLY A 102 48.30 -27.54 12.70
CA GLY A 102 48.76 -28.29 13.89
C GLY A 102 49.24 -29.71 13.69
#